data_AF-A0A4Q0MJ80-F1
#
_entry.id   AF-A0A4Q0MJ80-F1
#
_cell.length_a   1.000
_cell.length_b   1.000
_cell.length_c   1.000
_cell.angle_alpha   90.00
_cell.angle_beta   90.00
_cell.angle_gamma   90.00
#
_symmetry.space_group_name_H-M   'P 1'
#
loop_
_entity.id
_entity.type
_entity.pdbx_description
1 polymer ?
#
loop_
_entity_poly.entity_id
_entity_poly.type
_entity_poly.pdbx_seq_one_letter_code
_entity_poly.pdbx_strand_id
1 'polypeptide(L)'
;MSISSSERDAARAALGLIISGVEQTLSGLNVLKGLLDPPPEVGEDAIDPKSPKNKYEVGGLEKLTEQGVEVCYRLFDAGKSRYAVASAMGISFGAATHRYHAWQKAGGVDRKKMAL
;
A
#
# COMPACT_ATOMS: atom_id res chain seq x y z
N MET A 1 41.70 -39.95 16.24
CA MET A 1 40.99 -40.64 15.13
C MET A 1 40.90 -39.63 14.00
N SER A 2 41.68 -39.79 12.93
CA SER A 2 41.72 -38.84 11.82
C SER A 2 40.61 -39.17 10.82
N ILE A 3 39.79 -38.19 10.47
CA ILE A 3 38.72 -38.35 9.48
C ILE A 3 39.36 -38.67 8.12
N SER A 4 38.91 -39.74 7.49
CA SER A 4 39.40 -40.18 6.18
C SER A 4 39.04 -39.15 5.08
N SER A 5 39.73 -39.20 3.94
CA SER A 5 39.39 -38.34 2.79
C SER A 5 37.96 -38.56 2.32
N SER A 6 37.53 -39.83 2.28
CA SER A 6 36.18 -40.23 1.86
C SER A 6 35.08 -39.63 2.74
N GLU A 7 35.27 -39.64 4.06
CA GLU A 7 34.29 -39.06 5.00
C GLU A 7 34.22 -37.53 4.87
N ARG A 8 35.34 -36.86 4.55
CA ARG A 8 35.35 -35.41 4.28
C ARG A 8 34.63 -35.07 2.98
N ASP A 9 34.79 -35.88 1.93
CA ASP A 9 34.11 -35.68 0.65
C ASP A 9 32.60 -35.90 0.78
N ALA A 10 32.17 -36.92 1.53
CA ALA A 10 30.76 -37.18 1.83
C ALA A 10 30.13 -36.03 2.63
N ALA A 11 30.83 -35.52 3.65
CA ALA A 11 30.38 -34.37 4.44
C ALA A 11 30.23 -33.11 3.59
N ARG A 12 31.14 -32.88 2.64
CA ARG A 12 31.08 -31.74 1.71
C ARG A 12 29.90 -31.85 0.75
N ALA A 13 29.63 -33.05 0.25
CA ALA A 13 28.46 -33.31 -0.60
C ALA A 13 27.14 -33.07 0.16
N ALA A 14 27.04 -33.58 1.39
CA ALA A 14 25.88 -33.36 2.25
C ALA A 14 25.66 -31.86 2.55
N LEU A 15 26.73 -31.13 2.83
CA LEU A 15 26.66 -29.67 3.03
C LEU A 15 26.12 -28.96 1.78
N GLY A 16 26.58 -29.36 0.59
CA GLY A 16 26.09 -28.81 -0.67
C GLY A 16 24.60 -29.02 -0.87
N LEU A 17 24.08 -30.20 -0.53
CA LEU A 17 22.64 -30.49 -0.59
C LEU A 17 21.84 -29.62 0.38
N ILE A 18 22.35 -29.40 1.59
CA ILE A 18 21.69 -28.55 2.59
C ILE A 18 21.63 -27.10 2.10
N ILE A 19 22.73 -26.56 1.59
CA ILE A 19 22.79 -25.20 1.07
C ILE A 19 21.78 -25.00 -0.06
N SER A 20 21.77 -25.90 -1.04
CA SER A 20 20.81 -25.85 -2.14
C SER A 20 19.36 -25.91 -1.66
N GLY A 21 19.05 -26.74 -0.66
CA GLY A 21 17.72 -26.83 -0.07
C GLY A 21 17.28 -25.54 0.62
N VAL A 22 18.19 -24.88 1.34
CA VAL A 22 17.93 -23.59 1.99
C VAL A 22 17.68 -22.49 0.95
N GLU A 23 18.49 -22.43 -0.10
CA GLU A 23 18.32 -21.46 -1.19
C GLU A 23 16.97 -21.62 -1.91
N GLN A 24 16.57 -22.86 -2.21
CA GLN A 24 15.26 -23.14 -2.80
C GLN A 24 14.11 -22.73 -1.87
N THR A 25 14.25 -22.99 -0.57
CA THR A 25 13.25 -22.60 0.44
C THR A 25 13.10 -21.08 0.51
N LEU A 26 14.22 -20.34 0.56
CA LEU A 26 14.21 -18.88 0.57
C LEU A 26 13.59 -18.30 -0.71
N SER A 27 13.90 -18.88 -1.87
CA SER A 27 13.29 -18.49 -3.14
C SER A 27 11.78 -18.70 -3.14
N GLY A 28 11.30 -19.85 -2.65
CA GLY A 28 9.87 -20.13 -2.52
C GLY A 28 9.16 -19.14 -1.59
N LEU A 29 9.77 -18.82 -0.45
CA LEU A 29 9.24 -17.83 0.48
C LEU A 29 9.17 -16.43 -0.12
N ASN A 30 10.15 -16.02 -0.93
CA ASN A 30 10.11 -14.74 -1.64
C ASN A 30 8.96 -14.66 -2.65
N VAL A 31 8.66 -15.77 -3.35
CA VAL A 31 7.50 -15.84 -4.24
C VAL A 31 6.20 -15.70 -3.44
N LEU A 32 6.05 -16.46 -2.35
CA LEU A 32 4.86 -16.37 -1.50
C LEU A 32 4.70 -14.98 -0.89
N LYS A 33 5.80 -14.35 -0.47
CA LYS A 33 5.81 -12.97 -0.01
C LYS A 33 5.26 -12.03 -1.09
N GLY A 34 5.74 -12.14 -2.33
CA GLY A 34 5.23 -11.31 -3.44
C GLY A 34 3.76 -11.55 -3.79
N LEU A 35 3.20 -12.73 -3.47
CA LEU A 35 1.76 -13.00 -3.63
C LEU A 35 0.91 -12.43 -2.49
N LEU A 36 1.51 -12.21 -1.32
CA LEU A 36 0.87 -11.62 -0.14
C LEU A 36 1.10 -10.11 -0.04
N ASP A 37 2.16 -9.61 -0.67
CA ASP A 37 2.37 -8.18 -0.84
C ASP A 37 1.13 -7.64 -1.57
N PRO A 38 0.46 -6.62 -1.01
CA PRO A 38 -0.62 -5.97 -1.75
C PRO A 38 -0.04 -5.52 -3.10
N PRO A 39 -0.80 -5.64 -4.20
CA PRO A 39 -0.36 -5.11 -5.48
C PRO A 39 0.15 -3.70 -5.24
N PRO A 40 1.31 -3.32 -5.82
CA PRO A 40 1.93 -2.03 -5.55
C PRO A 40 0.82 -1.01 -5.58
N GLU A 41 0.54 -0.38 -4.43
CA GLU A 41 -0.46 0.66 -4.38
C GLU A 41 -0.09 1.57 -5.54
N VAL A 42 -0.98 1.72 -6.53
CA VAL A 42 -0.77 2.63 -7.65
C VAL A 42 -0.22 3.90 -7.02
N GLY A 43 1.06 4.18 -7.31
CA GLY A 43 2.00 4.79 -6.38
C GLY A 43 1.43 5.98 -5.62
N GLU A 44 2.02 6.32 -4.48
CA GLU A 44 1.84 7.64 -3.87
C GLU A 44 1.97 8.79 -4.92
N ASP A 45 2.63 8.51 -6.05
CA ASP A 45 2.77 9.35 -7.24
C ASP A 45 1.54 9.47 -8.18
N ALA A 46 0.44 8.73 -7.97
CA ALA A 46 -0.75 8.77 -8.84
C ALA A 46 -1.97 9.49 -8.21
N ILE A 47 -1.80 10.08 -7.03
CA ILE A 47 -2.85 10.83 -6.35
C ILE A 47 -2.52 12.32 -6.50
N ASP A 48 -3.16 12.99 -7.45
CA ASP A 48 -3.12 14.46 -7.54
C ASP A 48 -4.39 15.04 -6.88
N PRO A 49 -4.28 15.64 -5.67
CA PRO A 49 -5.41 16.29 -4.98
C PRO A 49 -6.04 17.42 -5.79
N LYS A 50 -5.26 18.06 -6.68
CA LYS A 50 -5.69 19.18 -7.50
C LYS A 50 -6.20 18.75 -8.88
N SER A 51 -6.23 17.45 -9.17
CA SER A 51 -6.75 16.93 -10.43
C SER A 51 -8.19 17.41 -10.65
N PRO A 52 -8.51 17.99 -11.82
CA PRO A 52 -9.87 18.42 -12.12
C PRO A 52 -10.86 17.25 -12.12
N LYS A 53 -10.40 16.01 -12.29
CA LYS A 53 -11.24 14.79 -12.22
C LYS A 53 -11.80 14.52 -10.83
N ASN A 54 -11.22 15.13 -9.79
CA ASN A 54 -11.69 14.98 -8.41
C ASN A 54 -12.99 15.76 -8.16
N LYS A 55 -13.35 16.70 -9.06
CA LYS A 55 -14.46 17.62 -8.87
C LYS A 55 -15.37 17.67 -10.07
N TYR A 56 -16.62 18.04 -9.82
CA TYR A 56 -17.61 18.35 -10.84
C TYR A 56 -18.52 19.47 -10.33
N GLU A 57 -19.10 20.22 -11.26
CA GLU A 57 -19.99 21.33 -10.94
C GLU A 57 -21.45 20.90 -11.00
N VAL A 58 -22.22 21.26 -9.98
CA VAL A 58 -23.69 21.10 -9.97
C VAL A 58 -24.30 22.39 -9.46
N GLY A 59 -24.98 23.13 -10.35
CA GLY A 59 -25.70 24.35 -9.98
C GLY A 59 -24.80 25.43 -9.35
N GLY A 60 -23.59 25.64 -9.89
CA GLY A 60 -22.63 26.61 -9.37
C GLY A 60 -21.86 26.16 -8.13
N LEU A 61 -22.02 24.91 -7.68
CA LEU A 61 -21.30 24.34 -6.54
C LEU A 61 -20.34 23.24 -6.99
N GLU A 62 -19.07 23.35 -6.60
CA GLU A 62 -18.11 22.26 -6.76
C GLU A 62 -18.40 21.12 -5.76
N LYS A 63 -18.55 19.91 -6.28
CA LYS A 63 -18.72 18.66 -5.53
C LYS A 63 -17.59 17.70 -5.86
N LEU A 64 -17.27 16.80 -4.93
CA LEU A 64 -16.26 15.76 -5.17
C LEU A 64 -16.88 14.57 -5.91
N THR A 65 -16.24 14.13 -6.98
CA THR A 65 -16.49 12.83 -7.61
C THR A 65 -16.12 11.70 -6.65
N GLU A 66 -16.53 10.46 -6.93
CA GLU A 66 -16.10 9.30 -6.13
C GLU A 66 -14.58 9.18 -6.03
N GLN A 67 -13.88 9.44 -7.14
CA GLN A 67 -12.43 9.56 -7.17
C GLN A 67 -11.94 10.65 -6.20
N GLY A 68 -12.52 11.85 -6.23
CA GLY A 68 -12.14 12.93 -5.31
C GLY A 68 -12.41 12.61 -3.83
N VAL A 69 -13.40 11.77 -3.53
CA VAL A 69 -13.62 11.23 -2.18
C VAL A 69 -12.51 10.29 -1.78
N GLU A 70 -12.17 9.33 -2.65
CA GLU A 70 -11.08 8.39 -2.41
C GLU A 70 -9.75 9.12 -2.22
N VAL A 71 -9.47 10.19 -2.98
CA VAL A 71 -8.28 11.04 -2.78
C VAL A 71 -8.29 11.69 -1.39
N CYS A 72 -9.42 12.26 -0.94
CA CYS A 72 -9.53 12.77 0.44
C CYS A 72 -9.18 11.69 1.47
N TYR A 73 -9.69 10.48 1.25
CA TYR A 73 -9.50 9.37 2.17
C TYR A 73 -8.06 8.90 2.21
N ARG A 74 -7.38 8.78 1.06
CA ARG A 74 -5.95 8.43 1.03
C ARG A 74 -5.07 9.48 1.71
N LEU A 75 -5.43 10.76 1.64
CA LEU A 75 -4.74 11.80 2.42
C LEU A 75 -4.95 11.62 3.92
N PHE A 76 -6.13 11.19 4.37
CA PHE A 76 -6.36 10.85 5.77
C PHE A 76 -5.65 9.56 6.19
N ASP A 77 -5.60 8.55 5.32
CA ASP A 77 -4.83 7.31 5.52
C ASP A 77 -3.34 7.64 5.74
N ALA A 78 -2.82 8.64 5.02
CA ALA A 78 -1.48 9.21 5.20
C ALA A 78 -1.32 10.14 6.42
N GLY A 79 -2.32 10.20 7.31
CA GLY A 79 -2.27 10.97 8.55
C GLY A 79 -2.44 12.49 8.40
N LYS A 80 -2.86 13.00 7.24
CA LYS A 80 -3.09 14.45 7.05
C LYS A 80 -4.27 14.92 7.89
N SER A 81 -4.15 16.12 8.44
CA SER A 81 -5.25 16.75 9.19
C SER A 81 -6.37 17.23 8.26
N ARG A 82 -7.58 17.44 8.81
CA ARG A 82 -8.72 18.04 8.09
C ARG A 82 -8.35 19.36 7.40
N TYR A 83 -7.51 20.17 8.03
CA TYR A 83 -7.03 21.43 7.46
C TYR A 83 -6.08 21.19 6.28
N ALA A 84 -5.13 20.26 6.43
CA ALA A 84 -4.21 19.91 5.35
C ALA A 84 -4.95 19.32 4.13
N VAL A 85 -5.96 18.48 4.36
CA VAL A 85 -6.80 17.93 3.29
C VAL A 85 -7.65 19.02 2.62
N ALA A 86 -8.25 19.93 3.39
CA ALA A 86 -9.00 21.06 2.84
C ALA A 86 -8.13 21.92 1.90
N SER A 87 -6.90 22.22 2.35
CA SER A 87 -5.93 22.98 1.56
C SER A 87 -5.46 22.22 0.32
N ALA A 88 -5.13 20.93 0.44
CA ALA A 88 -4.64 20.11 -0.67
C ALA A 88 -5.70 19.93 -1.76
N MET A 89 -6.95 19.65 -1.37
CA MET A 89 -8.08 19.41 -2.28
C MET A 89 -8.72 20.70 -2.79
N GLY A 90 -8.37 21.86 -2.22
CA GLY A 90 -9.04 23.13 -2.49
C GLY A 90 -10.54 23.06 -2.18
N ILE A 91 -10.92 22.54 -1.01
CA ILE A 91 -12.31 22.45 -0.52
C ILE A 91 -12.44 23.19 0.81
N SER A 92 -13.67 23.50 1.23
CA SER A 92 -13.90 24.12 2.54
C SER A 92 -13.54 23.18 3.70
N PHE A 93 -13.15 23.75 4.85
CA PHE A 93 -12.87 22.97 6.05
C PHE A 93 -14.09 22.16 6.53
N GLY A 94 -15.30 22.71 6.36
CA GLY A 94 -16.55 21.98 6.63
C GLY A 94 -16.67 20.74 5.75
N ALA A 95 -16.42 20.88 4.43
CA ALA A 95 -16.42 19.73 3.52
C ALA A 95 -15.38 18.68 3.91
N ALA A 96 -14.15 19.09 4.22
CA ALA A 96 -13.11 18.17 4.69
C ALA A 96 -13.49 17.48 6.01
N THR A 97 -14.16 18.18 6.93
CA THR A 97 -14.66 17.60 8.19
C THR A 97 -15.74 16.55 7.93
N HIS A 98 -16.69 16.82 7.04
CA HIS A 98 -17.67 15.82 6.63
C HIS A 98 -17.00 14.57 6.03
N ARG A 99 -15.97 14.75 5.19
CA ARG A 99 -15.21 13.63 4.62
C ARG A 99 -14.43 12.87 5.69
N TYR A 100 -13.85 13.54 6.67
CA TYR A 100 -13.16 12.88 7.76
C TYR A 100 -14.09 11.95 8.57
N HIS A 101 -15.29 12.41 8.93
CA HIS A 101 -16.25 11.54 9.64
C HIS A 101 -16.73 10.36 8.78
N ALA A 102 -16.93 10.59 7.48
CA ALA A 102 -17.30 9.53 6.55
C ALA A 102 -16.17 8.50 6.37
N TRP A 103 -14.92 8.96 6.33
CA TRP A 103 -13.71 8.12 6.32
C TRP A 103 -13.61 7.28 7.60
N GLN A 104 -13.81 7.87 8.78
CA GLN A 104 -13.85 7.12 10.05
C GLN A 104 -14.93 6.04 10.03
N LYS A 105 -16.13 6.37 9.56
CA LYS A 105 -17.24 5.41 9.44
C LYS A 105 -16.94 4.27 8.45
N ALA A 106 -16.12 4.53 7.43
CA ALA A 106 -15.70 3.54 6.45
C ALA A 106 -14.61 2.58 6.96
N GLY A 107 -14.07 2.79 8.17
CA GLY A 107 -13.01 1.97 8.76
C GLY A 107 -11.71 2.73 9.04
N GLY A 108 -11.65 4.03 8.75
CA GLY A 108 -10.45 4.82 8.94
C GLY A 108 -9.28 4.28 8.11
N VAL A 109 -8.12 4.13 8.75
CA VAL A 109 -6.91 3.58 8.11
C VAL A 109 -7.10 2.15 7.59
N ASP A 110 -8.00 1.38 8.20
CA ASP A 110 -8.28 -0.02 7.85
C ASP A 110 -9.46 -0.15 6.87
N ARG A 111 -9.98 0.96 6.34
CA ARG A 111 -11.08 0.94 5.36
C ARG A 111 -10.66 0.17 4.10
N LYS A 112 -11.65 -0.37 3.39
CA LYS A 112 -11.42 -0.88 2.04
C LYS A 112 -11.17 0.28 1.06
N LYS A 113 -9.98 0.34 0.47
CA LYS A 113 -9.59 1.34 -0.54
C LYS A 113 -10.30 1.07 -1.88
N MET A 114 -10.73 2.14 -2.56
CA MET A 114 -11.15 2.03 -3.96
C MET A 114 -9.93 1.93 -4.87
N ALA A 115 -10.08 1.16 -5.95
CA ALA A 115 -9.12 1.19 -7.05
C ALA A 115 -9.24 2.56 -7.75
N LEU A 116 -8.09 3.18 -8.02
CA LEU A 116 -7.95 4.45 -8.74
C LEU A 116 -7.33 4.20 -10.12
#